data_AF-A0A379W446-F1
#
_entry.id   AF-A0A379W446-F1
#
_cell.length_a   1.000
_cell.length_b   1.000
_cell.length_c   1.000
_cell.angle_alpha   90.00
_cell.angle_beta   90.00
_cell.angle_gamma   90.00
#
_symmetry.space_group_name_H-M   'P 1'
#
loop_
_entity.id
_entity.type
_entity.pdbx_description
1 polymer ?
#
loop_
_entity_poly.entity_id
_entity_poly.type
_entity_poly.pdbx_seq_one_letter_code
_entity_poly.pdbx_strand_id
1 'polypeptide(L)'
;MDFEYIYPIIVLFGSFAIMLAVGVPITFAIGLSSLFSILIALPPDAAISVISQKMTVGLDGFTLLAIPFFVLAGNIMNTGESPGAW
;
A
#
# COMPACT_ATOMS: atom_id res chain seq x y z
N MET A 1 0.43 31.54 1.72
CA MET A 1 0.12 30.29 2.42
C MET A 1 -1.29 29.94 2.03
N ASP A 2 -1.42 29.29 0.89
CA ASP A 2 -2.70 29.07 0.23
C ASP A 2 -3.51 28.07 1.05
N PHE A 3 -4.67 28.51 1.55
CA PHE A 3 -5.55 27.71 2.42
C PHE A 3 -5.92 26.36 1.80
N GLU A 4 -5.81 26.22 0.48
CA GLU A 4 -5.99 24.97 -0.26
C GLU A 4 -5.13 23.81 0.25
N TYR A 5 -3.92 24.09 0.76
CA TYR A 5 -3.03 23.07 1.30
C TYR A 5 -3.38 22.61 2.71
N ILE A 6 -4.15 23.38 3.48
CA ILE A 6 -4.47 23.03 4.87
C ILE A 6 -5.64 22.05 4.99
N TYR A 7 -6.60 22.11 4.06
CA TYR A 7 -7.75 21.21 4.00
C TYR A 7 -7.39 19.71 3.94
N PRO A 8 -6.49 19.24 3.05
CA PRO A 8 -6.16 17.82 2.98
C PRO A 8 -5.45 17.31 4.24
N ILE A 9 -4.72 18.17 4.95
CA ILE A 9 -4.04 17.83 6.21
C ILE A 9 -5.07 17.61 7.32
N ILE A 10 -6.05 18.50 7.44
CA ILE A 10 -7.13 18.37 8.43
C ILE A 10 -7.95 17.12 8.16
N VAL A 11 -8.26 16.84 6.89
CA VAL A 11 -9.00 15.62 6.52
C VAL A 11 -8.19 14.37 6.82
N LEU A 12 -6.88 14.36 6.53
CA LEU A 12 -6.00 13.23 6.83
C LEU A 12 -6.02 12.91 8.33
N PHE A 13 -5.64 13.87 9.17
CA PHE A 13 -5.51 13.65 10.62
C PHE A 13 -6.88 13.47 11.30
N GLY A 14 -7.91 14.19 10.86
CA GLY A 14 -9.27 14.07 11.39
C GLY A 14 -9.87 12.69 11.12
N SER A 15 -9.85 12.23 9.86
CA SER A 15 -10.39 10.91 9.50
C SER A 15 -9.59 9.77 10.12
N PHE A 16 -8.26 9.90 10.18
CA PHE A 16 -7.38 8.93 10.84
C PHE A 16 -7.70 8.79 12.34
N ALA A 17 -7.82 9.91 13.06
CA ALA A 17 -8.15 9.90 14.49
C ALA A 17 -9.53 9.28 14.77
N ILE A 18 -10.52 9.57 13.92
CA ILE A 18 -11.86 8.98 14.04
C ILE A 18 -11.81 7.46 13.81
N MET A 19 -11.11 6.98 12.78
CA MET A 19 -10.97 5.54 12.53
C MET A 19 -10.27 4.80 13.66
N LEU A 20 -9.24 5.41 14.26
CA LEU A 20 -8.58 4.86 15.44
C LEU A 20 -9.51 4.83 16.65
N ALA A 21 -10.32 5.87 16.86
CA ALA A 21 -11.29 5.90 17.95
C ALA A 21 -12.38 4.81 17.82
N VAL A 22 -12.75 4.45 16.58
CA VAL A 22 -13.71 3.36 16.28
C VAL A 22 -13.06 1.97 16.38
N GLY A 23 -11.73 1.87 16.53
CA GLY A 23 -11.03 0.60 16.67
C GLY A 23 -10.81 -0.17 15.36
N VAL A 24 -10.87 0.52 14.21
CA VAL A 24 -10.56 -0.07 12.90
C VAL A 24 -9.07 -0.44 12.85
N PRO A 25 -8.66 -1.57 12.24
CA PRO A 25 -7.25 -1.92 12.15
C PRO A 25 -6.44 -0.79 11.50
N ILE A 26 -5.27 -0.49 12.10
CA ILE A 26 -4.45 0.69 11.78
C ILE A 26 -4.13 0.77 10.27
N THR A 27 -3.88 -0.36 9.62
CA THR A 27 -3.61 -0.43 8.17
C THR A 27 -4.73 0.16 7.33
N PHE A 28 -5.99 -0.13 7.67
CA PHE A 28 -7.15 0.44 6.97
C PHE A 28 -7.31 1.92 7.29
N ALA A 29 -7.03 2.33 8.53
CA ALA A 29 -7.10 3.73 8.94
C ALA A 29 -6.11 4.61 8.16
N ILE A 30 -4.86 4.15 8.01
CA ILE A 30 -3.83 4.87 7.24
C ILE A 30 -4.18 4.91 5.75
N GLY A 31 -4.61 3.78 5.18
CA GLY A 31 -4.97 3.69 3.76
C GLY A 31 -6.14 4.61 3.39
N LEU A 32 -7.23 4.56 4.14
CA LEU A 32 -8.45 5.31 3.83
C LEU A 32 -8.30 6.81 4.12
N SER A 33 -7.64 7.20 5.22
CA SER A 33 -7.39 8.62 5.51
C SER A 33 -6.50 9.27 4.44
N SER A 34 -5.46 8.57 3.99
CA SER A 34 -4.57 9.03 2.91
C SER A 34 -5.30 9.17 1.57
N LEU A 35 -6.18 8.21 1.24
CA LEU A 35 -7.02 8.30 0.03
C LEU A 35 -7.94 9.53 0.06
N PHE A 36 -8.64 9.77 1.18
CA PHE A 36 -9.49 10.96 1.32
C PHE A 36 -8.71 12.27 1.22
N SER A 37 -7.50 12.31 1.79
CA SER A 37 -6.63 13.48 1.72
C SER A 37 -6.17 13.77 0.28
N ILE A 38 -5.76 12.76 -0.48
CA ILE A 38 -5.30 12.91 -1.87
C ILE A 38 -6.42 13.35 -2.81
N LEU A 39 -7.64 12.83 -2.61
CA LEU A 39 -8.82 13.22 -3.40
C LEU A 39 -9.19 14.70 -3.25
N ILE A 40 -8.86 15.31 -2.11
CA ILE A 40 -9.14 16.72 -1.82
C ILE A 40 -7.93 17.60 -2.17
N ALA A 41 -6.72 17.04 -2.13
CA ALA A 41 -5.48 17.79 -2.38
C ALA A 41 -5.23 18.10 -3.86
N LEU A 42 -5.68 17.25 -4.79
CA LEU A 42 -5.37 17.35 -6.22
C LEU A 42 -6.64 17.36 -7.08
N PRO A 43 -6.61 17.98 -8.27
CA PRO A 43 -7.62 17.75 -9.31
C PRO A 43 -7.77 16.24 -9.59
N PRO A 44 -9.00 15.75 -9.85
CA PRO A 44 -9.28 14.32 -9.96
C PRO A 44 -8.38 13.60 -10.99
N ASP A 45 -8.04 14.26 -12.11
CA ASP A 45 -7.16 13.70 -13.14
C ASP A 45 -5.74 13.44 -12.62
N ALA A 46 -5.18 14.37 -11.85
CA ALA A 46 -3.84 14.23 -11.28
C ALA A 46 -3.85 13.26 -10.09
N ALA A 47 -4.90 13.28 -9.26
CA ALA A 47 -5.04 12.42 -8.09
C ALA A 47 -5.04 10.92 -8.47
N ILE A 48 -5.77 10.54 -9.52
CA ILE A 48 -5.83 9.13 -9.99
C ILE A 48 -4.46 8.64 -10.45
N SER A 49 -3.71 9.48 -11.16
CA SER A 49 -2.35 9.14 -11.62
C SER A 49 -1.39 8.89 -10.45
N VAL A 50 -1.45 9.73 -9.42
CA VAL A 50 -0.61 9.61 -8.21
C VAL A 50 -0.99 8.38 -7.39
N ILE A 51 -2.28 8.09 -7.24
CA ILE A 51 -2.76 6.89 -6.55
C ILE A 51 -2.28 5.63 -7.27
N SER A 52 -2.42 5.57 -8.60
CA SER A 52 -1.95 4.45 -9.42
C SER A 52 -0.45 4.22 -9.27
N GLN A 53 0.35 5.29 -9.36
CA GLN A 53 1.81 5.21 -9.16
C GLN A 53 2.18 4.72 -7.76
N LYS A 54 1.52 5.22 -6.71
CA LYS A 54 1.79 4.79 -5.34
C LYS A 54 1.35 3.34 -5.07
N MET A 55 0.29 2.86 -5.71
CA MET A 55 -0.12 1.46 -5.65
C MET A 55 0.92 0.55 -6.32
N THR A 56 1.39 0.89 -7.51
CA THR A 56 2.45 0.14 -8.21
C THR A 56 3.72 0.07 -7.38
N VAL A 57 4.21 1.20 -6.86
CA VAL A 57 5.40 1.23 -5.98
C VAL A 57 5.19 0.46 -4.68
N GLY A 58 3.96 0.44 -4.13
CA GLY A 58 3.63 -0.35 -2.95
C GLY A 58 3.63 -1.86 -3.21
N LEU A 59 3.22 -2.29 -4.41
CA LEU A 59 3.25 -3.69 -4.85
C LEU A 59 4.64 -4.15 -5.28
N ASP A 60 5.45 -3.24 -5.82
CA ASP A 60 6.85 -3.44 -6.20
C ASP A 60 7.79 -3.58 -4.99
N GLY A 61 7.26 -3.42 -3.77
CA GLY A 61 7.98 -3.75 -2.55
C GLY A 61 8.45 -5.20 -2.62
N PHE A 62 9.73 -5.40 -2.95
CA PHE A 62 10.43 -6.66 -3.20
C PHE A 62 10.02 -7.80 -2.26
N THR A 63 9.59 -7.48 -1.04
CA THR A 63 9.01 -8.37 -0.02
C THR A 63 7.73 -9.11 -0.43
N LEU A 64 6.77 -8.47 -1.13
CA LEU A 64 5.52 -9.11 -1.57
C LEU A 64 5.77 -10.17 -2.65
N LEU A 65 6.75 -9.91 -3.52
CA LEU A 65 7.23 -10.88 -4.51
C LEU A 65 8.23 -11.89 -3.91
N ALA A 66 8.96 -11.54 -2.85
CA ALA A 66 9.95 -12.44 -2.24
C ALA A 66 9.32 -13.73 -1.69
N ILE A 67 8.10 -13.68 -1.15
CA ILE A 67 7.41 -14.87 -0.62
C ILE A 67 7.11 -15.90 -1.72
N PRO A 68 6.41 -15.56 -2.82
CA PRO A 68 6.16 -16.52 -3.89
C PRO A 68 7.46 -16.95 -4.62
N PHE A 69 8.43 -16.05 -4.79
CA PHE A 69 9.72 -16.43 -5.39
C PHE A 69 10.54 -17.37 -4.50
N PHE A 70 10.50 -17.21 -3.18
CA PHE A 70 11.17 -18.11 -2.24
C PHE A 70 10.56 -19.51 -2.25
N VAL A 71 9.23 -19.60 -2.28
CA VAL A 71 8.50 -20.88 -2.41
C VAL A 71 8.80 -21.55 -3.75
N LEU A 72 8.80 -20.78 -4.85
CA LEU A 72 9.12 -21.29 -6.18
C LEU A 72 10.57 -21.80 -6.27
N ALA A 73 11.52 -21.04 -5.73
CA ALA A 73 12.93 -21.44 -5.66
C ALA A 73 13.11 -22.73 -4.82
N GLY A 74 12.42 -22.83 -3.68
CA GLY A 74 12.39 -24.05 -2.87
C GLY A 74 11.87 -25.25 -3.64
N ASN A 75 10.77 -25.09 -4.38
CA ASN A 75 10.19 -26.18 -5.18
C ASN A 75 11.10 -26.60 -6.36
N ILE A 76 11.80 -25.65 -6.99
CA ILE A 76 12.80 -25.94 -8.04
C ILE A 76 14.00 -26.68 -7.46
N MET A 77 14.51 -26.26 -6.29
CA MET A 77 15.60 -26.94 -5.59
C MET A 77 15.24 -28.38 -5.21
N ASN A 78 13.99 -28.59 -4.78
CA ASN A 78 13.47 -29.91 -4.40
C ASN A 78 13.11 -30.81 -5.61
N THR A 79 13.07 -30.26 -6.82
CA THR A 79 12.83 -31.03 -8.06
C THR A 79 14.15 -31.31 -8.80
N GLY A 80 15.20 -30.52 -8.53
CA GLY A 80 16.55 -30.75 -9.05
C GLY A 80 17.32 -31.85 -8.32
N GLU A 81 16.93 -32.19 -7.09
CA GLU A 81 17.34 -33.44 -6.45
C GLU A 81 16.64 -34.60 -7.16
N SER A 82 17.40 -35.32 -7.98
CA SER A 82 16.96 -36.61 -8.52
C SER A 82 16.46 -37.50 -7.37
N PRO A 83 15.20 -37.99 -7.38
CA PRO A 83 14.80 -39.10 -6.52
C PRO A 83 15.58 -40.34 -6.97
N GLY A 84 16.73 -40.62 -6.35
CA GLY A 84 17.57 -41.77 -6.70
C GLY A 84 19.08 -41.54 -6.77
N ALA A 85 19.62 -40.44 -6.23
CA ALA A 85 21.03 -40.46 -5.81
C ALA A 85 21.13 -41.22 -4.48
N TRP A 86 21.19 -42.56 -4.62
CA TRP A 86 21.10 -43.66 -3.64
C TRP A 86 19.70 -44.13 -3.26
#